data_AF-A0A643F7Q5-F1
#
_entry.id   AF-A0A643F7Q5-F1
#
_cell.length_a   1.000
_cell.length_b   1.000
_cell.length_c   1.000
_cell.angle_alpha   90.00
_cell.angle_beta   90.00
_cell.angle_gamma   90.00
#
_symmetry.space_group_name_H-M   'P 1'
#
loop_
_entity.id
_entity.type
_entity.pdbx_description
1 polymer ?
#
loop_
_entity_poly.entity_id
_entity_poly.type
_entity_poly.pdbx_seq_one_letter_code
_entity_poly.pdbx_strand_id
1 'polypeptide(L)'
;MSLSSKVPATSVFELKSAALTVLALQLKTPDLASLAEALAARYGATPGLFEHEPLCVDLSLLRDEAELPDFEGLVALLRRHGFNPMAARGGNPEQMAAALSAGLAEAPDVSQPRPEAAAAVAAEAPAAVPEEAAP
;
A
#
# COMPACT_ATOMS: atom_id res chain seq x y z
N MET A 1 13.74 14.25 6.10
CA MET A 1 14.72 14.74 7.10
C MET A 1 15.34 13.51 7.76
N SER A 2 16.64 13.29 7.61
CA SER A 2 17.34 12.21 8.31
C SER A 2 17.89 12.77 9.62
N LEU A 3 17.42 12.26 10.76
CA LEU A 3 17.93 12.65 12.09
C LEU A 3 19.21 11.86 12.36
N SER A 4 20.34 12.29 11.78
CA SER A 4 21.65 11.74 12.14
C SER A 4 22.26 12.60 13.25
N SER A 5 21.88 12.32 14.49
CA SER A 5 22.53 12.87 15.68
C SER A 5 23.64 11.91 16.10
N LYS A 6 24.84 12.42 16.43
CA LYS A 6 25.94 11.61 16.96
C LYS A 6 25.51 11.00 18.31
N VAL A 7 25.21 9.71 18.33
CA VAL A 7 24.72 9.01 19.52
C VAL A 7 25.89 8.78 20.49
N PRO A 8 25.82 9.23 21.76
CA PRO A 8 26.82 8.92 22.77
C PRO A 8 26.81 7.42 23.11
N ALA A 9 27.97 6.87 23.46
CA ALA A 9 28.15 5.43 23.74
C ALA A 9 27.30 4.88 24.91
N THR A 10 26.66 5.75 25.69
CA THR A 10 25.75 5.43 26.79
C THR A 10 24.26 5.57 26.42
N SER A 11 23.94 5.84 25.16
CA SER A 11 22.54 5.99 24.75
C SER A 11 21.79 4.67 24.80
N VAL A 12 20.59 4.69 25.37
CA VAL A 12 19.69 3.52 25.48
C VAL A 12 18.78 3.35 24.26
N PHE A 13 18.74 4.33 23.35
CA PHE A 13 18.01 4.25 22.08
C PHE A 13 18.68 5.08 20.97
N GLU A 14 18.36 4.77 19.73
CA GLU A 14 18.73 5.53 18.53
C GLU A 14 17.52 5.51 17.57
N LEU A 15 17.23 6.64 16.92
CA LEU A 15 16.18 6.72 15.90
C LEU A 15 16.84 6.74 14.52
N LYS A 16 16.43 5.81 13.65
CA LYS A 16 16.86 5.75 12.25
C LYS A 16 15.66 5.84 11.34
N SER A 17 15.87 6.48 10.19
CA SER A 17 14.90 6.38 9.10
C SER A 17 14.92 4.97 8.52
N ALA A 18 13.73 4.44 8.25
CA ALA A 18 13.51 3.20 7.55
C ALA A 18 12.39 3.41 6.51
N ALA A 19 12.42 2.64 5.44
CA ALA A 19 11.33 2.55 4.49
C ALA A 19 10.63 1.20 4.68
N LEU A 20 9.31 1.20 4.67
CA LEU A 20 8.49 0.01 4.75
C LEU A 20 7.64 -0.09 3.48
N THR A 21 7.71 -1.23 2.80
CA THR A 21 6.78 -1.55 1.72
C THR A 21 5.45 -2.02 2.34
N VAL A 22 4.35 -1.43 1.90
CA VAL A 22 3.01 -1.74 2.41
C VAL A 22 2.04 -1.94 1.25
N LEU A 23 0.97 -2.71 1.48
CA LEU A 23 -0.15 -2.78 0.56
C LEU A 23 -0.89 -1.44 0.55
N ALA A 24 -1.46 -1.04 -0.58
CA ALA A 24 -2.32 0.14 -0.68
C ALA A 24 -3.76 -0.28 -0.98
N LEU A 25 -4.69 0.05 -0.09
CA LEU A 25 -6.14 -0.11 -0.31
C LEU A 25 -6.72 1.20 -0.82
N GLN A 26 -6.99 1.28 -2.12
CA GLN A 26 -7.71 2.40 -2.70
C GLN A 26 -9.20 2.30 -2.41
N LEU A 27 -9.73 3.23 -1.61
CA LEU A 27 -11.16 3.30 -1.34
C LEU A 27 -11.90 3.90 -2.53
N LYS A 28 -13.02 3.27 -2.86
CA LYS A 28 -13.92 3.67 -3.96
C LYS A 28 -15.28 4.15 -3.48
N THR A 29 -15.54 4.03 -2.19
CA THR A 29 -16.78 4.47 -1.53
C THR A 29 -16.46 4.82 -0.08
N PRO A 30 -17.09 5.85 0.51
CA PRO A 30 -17.02 6.11 1.95
C PRO A 30 -17.94 5.19 2.77
N ASP A 31 -18.88 4.50 2.14
CA ASP A 31 -19.85 3.62 2.81
C ASP A 31 -19.18 2.37 3.39
N LEU A 32 -19.06 2.35 4.72
CA LEU A 32 -18.44 1.27 5.48
C LEU A 32 -19.23 -0.04 5.39
N ALA A 33 -20.55 0.00 5.24
CA ALA A 33 -21.37 -1.21 5.12
C ALA A 33 -21.07 -1.93 3.80
N SER A 34 -21.05 -1.19 2.70
CA SER A 34 -20.64 -1.71 1.38
C SER A 34 -19.21 -2.29 1.42
N LEU A 35 -18.28 -1.64 2.11
CA LEU A 35 -16.91 -2.17 2.28
C LEU A 35 -16.88 -3.47 3.07
N ALA A 36 -17.65 -3.56 4.16
CA ALA A 36 -17.72 -4.76 4.99
C ALA A 36 -18.28 -5.97 4.21
N GLU A 37 -19.35 -5.76 3.45
CA GLU A 37 -19.91 -6.79 2.58
C GLU A 37 -18.91 -7.24 1.52
N ALA A 38 -18.22 -6.31 0.86
CA ALA A 38 -17.23 -6.63 -0.17
C ALA A 38 -16.02 -7.39 0.39
N LEU A 39 -15.50 -7.01 1.56
CA LEU A 39 -14.40 -7.70 2.23
C LEU A 39 -14.81 -9.10 2.68
N ALA A 40 -16.01 -9.26 3.24
CA ALA A 40 -16.54 -10.55 3.64
C ALA A 40 -16.75 -11.49 2.44
N ALA A 41 -17.32 -10.97 1.34
CA ALA A 41 -17.55 -11.77 0.14
C ALA A 41 -16.24 -12.25 -0.51
N ARG A 42 -15.18 -11.43 -0.50
CA ARG A 42 -13.90 -11.76 -1.14
C ARG A 42 -12.98 -12.59 -0.24
N TYR A 43 -12.94 -12.31 1.06
CA TYR A 43 -11.92 -12.83 1.96
C TYR A 43 -12.49 -13.50 3.23
N GLY A 44 -13.81 -13.50 3.42
CA GLY A 44 -14.45 -14.08 4.61
C GLY A 44 -14.28 -15.61 4.73
N ALA A 45 -14.09 -16.31 3.61
CA ALA A 45 -13.83 -17.75 3.58
C ALA A 45 -12.34 -18.12 3.71
N THR A 46 -11.44 -17.14 3.83
CA THR A 46 -9.99 -17.32 3.92
C THR A 46 -9.44 -16.72 5.21
N PRO A 47 -9.77 -17.29 6.38
CA PRO A 47 -9.25 -16.80 7.66
C PRO A 47 -7.72 -16.94 7.71
N GLY A 48 -7.04 -15.93 8.25
CA GLY A 48 -5.57 -15.90 8.34
C GLY A 48 -4.86 -15.58 7.03
N LEU A 49 -5.57 -15.25 5.94
CA LEU A 49 -4.94 -14.86 4.68
C LEU A 49 -4.02 -13.64 4.84
N PHE A 50 -4.45 -12.67 5.64
CA PHE A 50 -3.68 -11.48 5.97
C PHE A 50 -3.23 -11.62 7.44
N GLU A 51 -1.93 -11.77 7.66
CA GLU A 51 -1.32 -11.98 8.98
C GLU A 51 -0.65 -10.69 9.44
N HIS A 52 -1.44 -9.72 9.91
CA HIS A 52 -0.98 -8.36 10.25
C HIS A 52 -0.39 -7.60 9.05
N GLU A 53 -0.93 -7.84 7.85
CA GLU A 53 -0.43 -7.28 6.60
C GLU A 53 -0.42 -5.74 6.63
N PRO A 54 0.75 -5.07 6.56
CA PRO A 54 0.85 -3.62 6.60
C PRO A 54 0.07 -2.95 5.46
N LEU A 55 -0.79 -1.99 5.81
CA LEU A 55 -1.72 -1.39 4.87
C LEU A 55 -1.74 0.14 4.96
N CYS A 56 -1.69 0.79 3.80
CA CYS A 56 -1.97 2.21 3.61
C CYS A 56 -3.35 2.38 2.94
N VAL A 57 -4.18 3.25 3.49
CA VAL A 57 -5.49 3.61 2.94
C VAL A 57 -5.32 4.76 1.95
N ASP A 58 -5.74 4.54 0.71
CA ASP A 58 -5.63 5.52 -0.36
C ASP A 58 -7.01 6.12 -0.67
N LEU A 59 -7.15 7.42 -0.41
CA LEU A 59 -8.38 8.19 -0.54
C LEU A 59 -8.44 8.99 -1.85
N SER A 60 -7.51 8.77 -2.77
CA SER A 60 -7.39 9.56 -4.01
C SER A 60 -8.68 9.66 -4.82
N LEU A 61 -9.49 8.59 -4.87
CA LEU A 61 -10.77 8.59 -5.59
C LEU A 61 -11.93 9.23 -4.83
N LEU A 62 -11.77 9.43 -3.52
CA LEU A 62 -12.77 10.03 -2.65
C LEU A 62 -12.42 11.47 -2.25
N ARG A 63 -11.30 12.00 -2.74
CA ARG A 63 -10.77 13.32 -2.35
C ARG A 63 -11.82 14.43 -2.45
N ASP A 64 -12.61 14.40 -3.53
CA ASP A 64 -13.60 15.43 -3.85
C ASP A 64 -15.00 15.11 -3.31
N GLU A 65 -15.18 13.96 -2.64
CA GLU A 65 -16.45 13.59 -2.00
C GLU A 65 -16.68 14.40 -0.74
N ALA A 66 -17.91 14.86 -0.56
CA ALA A 66 -18.31 15.63 0.62
C ALA A 66 -18.50 14.74 1.87
N GLU A 67 -18.80 13.46 1.66
CA GLU A 67 -19.00 12.52 2.75
C GLU A 67 -17.66 12.02 3.31
N LEU A 68 -17.50 12.13 4.63
CA LEU A 68 -16.33 11.61 5.33
C LEU A 68 -16.50 10.11 5.61
N PRO A 69 -15.51 9.27 5.27
CA PRO A 69 -15.48 7.89 5.72
C PRO A 69 -15.47 7.78 7.24
N ASP A 70 -16.16 6.79 7.80
CA ASP A 70 -15.98 6.37 9.19
C ASP A 70 -14.61 5.67 9.34
N PHE A 71 -13.57 6.46 9.63
CA PHE A 71 -12.21 5.94 9.73
C PHE A 71 -12.00 5.01 10.92
N GLU A 72 -12.66 5.24 12.06
CA GLU A 72 -12.55 4.35 13.22
C GLU A 72 -13.16 2.98 12.89
N GLY A 73 -14.37 2.98 12.31
CA GLY A 73 -15.03 1.78 11.83
C GLY A 73 -14.25 1.07 10.73
N LEU A 74 -13.66 1.82 9.79
CA LEU A 74 -12.78 1.27 8.75
C LEU A 74 -11.56 0.57 9.33
N VAL A 75 -10.86 1.19 10.27
CA VAL A 75 -9.69 0.60 10.92
C VAL A 75 -10.07 -0.67 11.66
N ALA A 76 -11.18 -0.66 12.40
CA ALA A 76 -11.68 -1.84 13.09
C ALA A 76 -12.04 -2.97 12.11
N LEU A 77 -12.73 -2.65 11.01
CA LEU A 77 -13.09 -3.60 9.96
C LEU A 77 -11.84 -4.24 9.34
N LEU A 78 -10.86 -3.44 8.93
CA LEU A 78 -9.63 -3.94 8.29
C LEU A 78 -8.83 -4.85 9.23
N ARG A 79 -8.73 -4.50 10.52
CA ARG A 79 -8.06 -5.35 11.53
C ARG A 79 -8.74 -6.69 11.73
N ARG A 80 -10.07 -6.76 11.66
CA ARG A 80 -10.82 -8.03 11.72
C ARG A 80 -10.51 -8.97 10.56
N HIS A 81 -10.13 -8.41 9.40
CA HIS A 81 -9.66 -9.16 8.24
C HIS A 81 -8.16 -9.44 8.25
N GLY A 82 -7.44 -9.07 9.32
CA GLY A 82 -6.02 -9.37 9.48
C GLY A 82 -5.06 -8.36 8.87
N PHE A 83 -5.57 -7.24 8.35
CA PHE A 83 -4.72 -6.11 7.95
C PHE A 83 -4.22 -5.34 9.17
N ASN A 84 -3.12 -4.61 8.98
CA ASN A 84 -2.62 -3.62 9.90
C ASN A 84 -2.63 -2.24 9.23
N PRO A 85 -3.73 -1.47 9.33
CA PRO A 85 -3.81 -0.12 8.79
C PRO A 85 -2.87 0.81 9.56
N MET A 86 -1.89 1.39 8.86
CA MET A 86 -0.85 2.23 9.46
C MET A 86 -0.93 3.69 9.01
N ALA A 87 -1.39 3.94 7.79
CA ALA A 87 -1.35 5.27 7.20
C ALA A 87 -2.53 5.50 6.25
N ALA A 88 -2.80 6.77 5.96
CA ALA A 88 -3.69 7.23 4.91
C ALA A 88 -2.94 8.17 3.96
N ARG A 89 -3.43 8.30 2.72
CA ARG A 89 -2.92 9.27 1.74
C ARG A 89 -4.00 9.71 0.77
N GLY A 90 -3.72 10.80 0.06
CA GLY A 90 -4.48 11.20 -1.13
C GLY A 90 -5.85 11.82 -0.88
N GLY A 91 -6.26 11.99 0.39
CA GLY A 91 -7.51 12.65 0.76
C GLY A 91 -7.41 14.18 0.77
N ASN A 92 -8.55 14.84 0.92
CA ASN A 92 -8.59 16.27 1.22
C ASN A 92 -8.16 16.55 2.69
N PRO A 93 -7.90 17.81 3.08
CA PRO A 93 -7.40 18.12 4.43
C PRO A 93 -8.30 17.62 5.57
N GLU A 94 -9.62 17.64 5.39
CA GLU A 94 -10.58 17.19 6.41
C GLU A 94 -10.53 15.66 6.56
N GLN A 95 -10.50 14.94 5.45
CA GLN A 95 -10.35 13.48 5.43
C GLN A 95 -9.01 13.05 6.05
N MET A 96 -7.91 13.74 5.75
CA MET A 96 -6.60 13.44 6.31
C MET A 96 -6.54 13.70 7.83
N ALA A 97 -7.19 14.76 8.31
CA ALA A 97 -7.31 15.05 9.74
C ALA A 97 -8.17 13.99 10.48
N ALA A 98 -9.26 13.54 9.87
CA ALA A 98 -10.10 12.48 10.42
C ALA A 98 -9.35 11.12 10.46
N ALA A 99 -8.63 10.78 9.39
CA ALA A 99 -7.77 9.59 9.36
C ALA A 99 -6.69 9.61 10.45
N LEU A 100 -6.05 10.76 10.67
CA LEU A 100 -5.07 10.94 11.74
C LEU A 100 -5.69 10.74 13.13
N SER A 101 -6.89 11.27 13.34
CA SER A 101 -7.63 11.09 14.61
C SER A 101 -7.97 9.63 14.88
N ALA A 102 -8.20 8.83 13.84
CA ALA A 102 -8.39 7.37 13.92
C ALA A 102 -7.07 6.58 14.05
N GLY A 103 -5.92 7.24 14.10
CA GLY A 103 -4.60 6.63 14.28
C GLY A 103 -3.87 6.24 12.99
N LEU A 104 -4.30 6.73 11.82
CA LEU A 104 -3.59 6.55 10.56
C LEU A 104 -2.60 7.70 10.34
N ALA A 105 -1.30 7.39 10.26
CA ALA A 105 -0.31 8.39 9.92
C ALA A 105 -0.54 8.96 8.51
N GLU A 106 -0.11 10.19 8.26
CA GLU A 106 -0.09 10.73 6.91
C GLU A 106 1.07 10.12 6.11
N ALA A 107 0.75 9.43 5.01
CA ALA A 107 1.73 8.94 4.06
C ALA A 107 1.89 9.92 2.90
N PRO A 108 3.11 10.06 2.34
CA PRO A 108 3.34 10.93 1.20
C PRO A 108 2.55 10.45 -0.03
N ASP A 109 2.00 11.41 -0.77
CA ASP A 109 1.35 11.19 -2.06
C ASP A 109 2.41 10.97 -3.14
N VAL A 110 3.08 9.81 -3.08
CA VAL A 110 4.05 9.40 -4.09
C VAL A 110 3.34 8.61 -5.18
N SER A 111 3.05 9.28 -6.28
CA SER A 111 2.92 8.64 -7.59
C SER A 111 4.31 8.11 -7.98
N GLN A 112 4.71 6.96 -7.44
CA GLN A 112 5.92 6.32 -7.93
C GLN A 112 5.64 5.79 -9.35
N PRO A 113 6.36 6.24 -10.39
CA PRO A 113 6.32 5.55 -11.66
C PRO A 113 6.76 4.12 -11.40
N ARG A 114 5.94 3.16 -11.83
CA ARG A 114 6.26 1.74 -11.76
C ARG A 114 7.63 1.55 -12.41
N PRO A 115 8.63 0.94 -11.75
CA PRO A 115 9.79 0.45 -12.46
C PRO A 115 9.26 -0.57 -13.46
N GLU A 116 9.31 -0.23 -14.74
CA GLU A 116 9.03 -1.15 -15.81
C GLU A 116 10.04 -2.28 -15.65
N ALA A 117 9.57 -3.40 -15.10
CA ALA A 117 10.34 -4.62 -15.04
C ALA A 117 10.70 -4.94 -16.48
N ALA A 118 11.98 -4.82 -16.81
CA ALA A 118 12.54 -5.24 -18.08
C ALA A 118 12.33 -6.74 -18.25
N ALA A 119 11.15 -7.12 -18.74
CA ALA A 119 10.83 -8.41 -19.27
C ALA A 119 10.81 -8.28 -20.80
N ALA A 120 11.99 -8.09 -21.39
CA ALA A 120 12.25 -8.43 -22.77
C ALA A 120 13.10 -9.71 -22.79
N VAL A 121 12.41 -10.80 -22.49
CA VAL A 121 12.46 -12.12 -23.13
C VAL A 121 13.84 -12.56 -23.67
N ALA A 122 14.45 -13.51 -22.93
CA ALA A 122 15.26 -14.54 -23.54
C ALA A 122 14.38 -15.44 -24.41
N ALA A 123 14.46 -15.29 -25.73
CA ALA A 123 14.12 -16.32 -26.72
C ALA A 123 14.54 -15.84 -28.12
N GLU A 124 15.76 -16.15 -28.57
CA GLU A 124 15.97 -16.79 -29.88
C GLU A 124 17.43 -17.24 -30.06
N ALA A 125 17.68 -18.52 -29.83
CA ALA A 125 18.64 -19.35 -30.57
C ALA A 125 18.35 -20.82 -30.19
N PRO A 126 18.54 -21.83 -31.06
CA PRO A 126 19.12 -21.80 -32.41
C PRO A 126 18.27 -22.52 -33.49
N ALA A 127 18.53 -22.25 -34.76
CA ALA A 127 18.32 -23.22 -35.83
C ALA A 127 19.38 -23.03 -36.91
N ALA A 128 20.34 -23.94 -36.92
CA ALA A 128 21.26 -24.13 -38.04
C ALA A 128 20.50 -24.79 -39.19
N VAL A 129 20.65 -24.24 -40.39
CA VAL A 129 20.57 -25.00 -41.64
C VAL A 129 21.76 -24.59 -42.53
N PRO A 130 22.53 -25.56 -43.05
CA PRO A 130 23.67 -25.31 -43.93
C PRO A 130 23.17 -25.10 -45.36
N GLU A 131 23.71 -24.09 -46.07
CA GLU A 131 23.53 -23.96 -47.51
C GLU A 131 24.89 -24.05 -48.21
N GLU A 132 25.01 -25.10 -49.01
CA GLU A 132 26.13 -25.51 -49.85
C GLU A 132 25.93 -24.95 -51.27
N ALA A 133 27.04 -24.46 -51.86
CA ALA A 133 27.32 -24.17 -53.29
C ALA A 133 26.55 -22.98 -53.95
N ALA A 134 27.11 -22.18 -54.86
CA ALA A 134 28.24 -22.33 -55.81
C ALA A 134 28.76 -20.92 -56.22
N PRO A 135 29.74 -20.73 -57.15
CA PRO A 135 29.91 -21.40 -58.44
C PRO A 135 31.07 -22.38 -58.56
#